data_AF-A0A9E3UVS5-F1
#
_entry.id   AF-A0A9E3UVS5-F1
#
_cell.length_a   1.000
_cell.length_b   1.000
_cell.length_c   1.000
_cell.angle_alpha   90.00
_cell.angle_beta   90.00
_cell.angle_gamma   90.00
#
_symmetry.space_group_name_H-M   'P 1'
#
loop_
_entity.id
_entity.type
_entity.pdbx_description
1 polymer ?
#
loop_
_entity_poly.entity_id
_entity_poly.type
_entity_poly.pdbx_seq_one_letter_code
_entity_poly.pdbx_strand_id
1 'polypeptide(L)'
;MTVPEVLVMITIAGVLALLILPNPFRARDLSRRIQCVNNLKGIGLSFRIFASEHQDRHPMQLASGPANSEATDPFPIGILLSLSNQIRRPASLACPTDLRRPANRWDDLSPRHLSYFFGMDVDEARPHSLLAGDRNLTVGGRPVVSGWHQVTSNSLLGWSDAMHRASGNVGLADGSVQQATAHRLREQVRAMGMVTQWLAIP
;
A
#
# COMPACT_ATOMS: atom_id res chain seq x y z
N MET A 1 46.41 26.69 -25.92
CA MET A 1 45.23 25.81 -26.09
C MET A 1 44.65 26.10 -27.46
N THR A 2 44.60 25.11 -28.34
CA THR A 2 44.18 25.27 -29.74
C THR A 2 42.71 24.89 -29.93
N VAL A 3 42.04 25.42 -30.96
CA VAL A 3 40.62 25.12 -31.25
C VAL A 3 40.31 23.61 -31.33
N PRO A 4 41.18 22.75 -31.92
CA PRO A 4 40.97 21.30 -31.95
C PRO A 4 41.00 20.64 -30.56
N GLU A 5 41.87 21.10 -29.65
CA GLU A 5 41.98 20.55 -28.29
C GLU A 5 40.68 20.76 -27.50
N VAL A 6 40.08 21.94 -27.63
CA VAL A 6 38.82 22.28 -26.97
C VAL A 6 37.66 21.44 -27.51
N LEU A 7 37.63 21.18 -28.82
CA LEU A 7 36.59 20.37 -29.46
C LEU A 7 36.62 18.91 -29.00
N VAL A 8 37.80 18.31 -28.90
CA VAL A 8 37.97 16.94 -28.39
C VAL A 8 37.54 16.84 -26.93
N MET A 9 37.88 17.83 -26.10
CA MET A 9 37.44 17.88 -24.70
C MET A 9 35.91 17.91 -24.56
N ILE A 10 35.23 18.78 -25.32
CA ILE A 10 33.76 18.90 -25.25
C ILE A 10 33.08 17.64 -25.79
N THR A 11 33.60 17.05 -26.87
CA THR A 11 33.04 15.82 -27.44
C THR A 11 33.17 14.63 -26.50
N ILE A 12 34.33 14.43 -25.88
CA ILE A 12 34.54 13.37 -24.87
C ILE A 12 33.63 13.62 -23.64
N ALA A 13 33.56 14.86 -23.14
CA ALA A 13 32.69 15.20 -22.02
C ALA A 13 31.21 14.92 -22.32
N GLY A 14 30.74 15.23 -23.53
CA GLY A 14 29.38 14.94 -23.98
C GLY A 14 29.06 13.46 -24.05
N VAL A 15 29.98 12.63 -24.59
CA VAL A 15 29.80 11.17 -24.63
C VAL A 15 29.78 10.58 -23.22
N LEU A 16 30.69 11.00 -22.34
CA LEU A 16 30.72 10.55 -20.95
C LEU A 16 29.42 10.93 -20.22
N ALA A 17 28.91 12.15 -20.40
CA ALA A 17 27.65 12.57 -19.80
C ALA A 17 26.48 11.69 -20.27
N LEU A 18 26.41 11.34 -21.55
CA LEU A 18 25.35 10.48 -22.10
C LEU A 18 25.39 9.05 -21.54
N LEU A 19 26.59 8.51 -21.29
CA LEU A 19 26.76 7.18 -20.69
C LEU A 19 26.45 7.18 -19.19
N ILE A 20 26.72 8.28 -18.50
CA ILE A 20 26.52 8.41 -17.05
C ILE A 20 25.05 8.70 -16.73
N LEU A 21 24.32 9.43 -17.57
CA LEU A 21 22.91 9.79 -17.36
C LEU A 21 22.04 8.52 -17.34
N PRO A 22 21.66 8.01 -16.15
CA PRO A 22 20.75 6.89 -16.08
C PRO A 22 19.39 7.38 -16.56
N ASN A 23 18.65 6.56 -17.32
CA ASN A 23 17.31 6.91 -17.79
C ASN A 23 16.45 7.41 -16.60
N PRO A 24 16.16 8.73 -16.52
CA PRO A 24 15.59 9.34 -15.32
C PRO A 24 14.17 8.85 -15.05
N PHE A 25 13.48 8.34 -16.07
CA PHE A 25 12.12 7.81 -15.95
C PHE A 25 12.09 6.51 -15.13
N ARG A 26 13.05 5.60 -15.37
CA ARG A 26 13.13 4.32 -14.62
C ARG A 26 13.47 4.55 -13.15
N ALA A 27 14.37 5.50 -12.88
CA ALA A 27 14.76 5.83 -11.50
C ALA A 27 13.58 6.39 -10.69
N ARG A 28 12.73 7.24 -11.30
CA ARG A 28 11.54 7.81 -10.65
C ARG A 28 10.49 6.74 -10.31
N ASP A 29 10.22 5.82 -11.23
CA ASP A 29 9.26 4.72 -11.00
C ASP A 29 9.69 3.81 -9.85
N LEU A 30 10.98 3.45 -9.79
CA LEU A 30 11.54 2.67 -8.70
C LEU A 30 11.48 3.42 -7.36
N SER A 31 11.82 4.71 -7.35
CA SER A 31 11.72 5.54 -6.14
C SER A 31 10.30 5.61 -5.59
N ARG A 32 9.30 5.84 -6.44
CA ARG A 32 7.89 5.86 -6.05
C ARG A 32 7.44 4.51 -5.48
N ARG A 33 7.93 3.40 -6.03
CA ARG A 33 7.64 2.06 -5.51
C ARG A 33 8.28 1.81 -4.15
N ILE A 34 9.53 2.22 -3.95
CA ILE A 34 10.20 2.13 -2.65
C ILE A 34 9.46 2.97 -1.61
N GLN A 35 9.00 4.16 -1.99
CA GLN A 35 8.17 5.00 -1.11
C GLN A 35 6.83 4.32 -0.75
N CYS A 36 6.16 3.66 -1.70
CA CYS A 36 4.96 2.87 -1.42
C CYS A 36 5.23 1.78 -0.37
N VAL A 37 6.31 1.01 -0.54
CA VAL A 37 6.73 -0.01 0.44
C VAL A 37 7.02 0.61 1.81
N ASN A 38 7.70 1.77 1.85
CA ASN A 38 7.97 2.47 3.10
C ASN A 38 6.71 3.00 3.77
N ASN A 39 5.73 3.47 3.00
CA ASN A 39 4.42 3.89 3.50
C ASN A 39 3.70 2.70 4.15
N LEU A 40 3.64 1.55 3.49
CA LEU A 40 3.06 0.32 4.05
C LEU A 40 3.79 -0.15 5.32
N LYS A 41 5.11 -0.08 5.36
CA LYS A 41 5.90 -0.38 6.58
C LYS A 41 5.58 0.58 7.72
N GLY A 42 5.48 1.88 7.41
CA GLY A 42 5.11 2.91 8.38
C GLY A 42 3.72 2.67 8.94
N ILE A 43 2.74 2.35 8.08
CA ILE A 43 1.39 1.95 8.48
C ILE A 43 1.46 0.74 9.42
N GLY A 44 2.14 -0.35 9.03
CA GLY A 44 2.23 -1.54 9.86
C GLY A 44 2.85 -1.28 11.23
N LEU A 45 3.88 -0.43 11.29
CA LEU A 45 4.47 0.01 12.55
C LEU A 45 3.48 0.83 13.40
N SER A 46 2.74 1.76 12.81
CA SER A 46 1.73 2.55 13.52
C SER A 46 0.65 1.67 14.15
N PHE A 47 0.22 0.60 13.47
CA PHE A 47 -0.73 -0.37 14.02
C PHE A 47 -0.20 -1.10 15.25
N ARG A 48 1.10 -1.44 15.27
CA ARG A 48 1.76 -2.09 16.41
C ARG A 48 1.99 -1.15 17.58
N ILE A 49 2.43 0.08 17.31
CA ILE A 49 2.56 1.11 18.35
C ILE A 49 1.21 1.33 19.01
N PHE A 50 0.15 1.45 18.21
CA PHE A 50 -1.20 1.60 18.73
C PHE A 50 -1.61 0.39 19.59
N ALA A 51 -1.39 -0.84 19.13
CA ALA A 51 -1.73 -2.05 19.88
C ALA A 51 -0.99 -2.11 21.23
N SER A 52 0.30 -1.75 21.25
CA SER A 52 1.10 -1.66 22.47
C SER A 52 0.54 -0.66 23.49
N GLU A 53 -0.20 0.36 23.05
CA GLU A 53 -0.86 1.35 23.92
C GLU A 53 -2.28 0.91 24.34
N HIS A 54 -2.86 -0.10 23.68
CA HIS A 54 -4.28 -0.48 23.79
C HIS A 54 -4.49 -1.97 24.15
N GLN A 55 -3.69 -2.51 25.06
CA GLN A 55 -3.80 -3.90 25.55
C GLN A 55 -3.70 -4.94 24.42
N ASP A 56 -2.73 -4.74 23.52
CA ASP A 56 -2.46 -5.60 22.36
C ASP A 56 -3.64 -5.70 21.37
N ARG A 57 -4.57 -4.74 21.43
CA ARG A 57 -5.70 -4.65 20.51
C ARG A 57 -5.39 -3.72 19.35
N HIS A 58 -5.53 -4.23 18.14
CA HIS A 58 -5.43 -3.41 16.93
C HIS A 58 -6.61 -2.44 16.82
N PRO A 59 -6.44 -1.29 16.12
CA PRO A 59 -7.52 -0.32 15.89
C PRO A 59 -8.81 -0.95 15.35
N MET A 60 -8.67 -1.99 14.52
CA MET A 60 -9.78 -2.70 13.88
C MET A 60 -10.65 -3.50 14.85
N GLN A 61 -10.09 -3.91 16.00
CA GLN A 61 -10.80 -4.63 17.06
C GLN A 61 -11.52 -3.67 18.01
N LEU A 62 -11.10 -2.40 18.04
CA LEU A 62 -11.76 -1.32 18.78
C LEU A 62 -12.84 -0.64 17.93
N ALA A 63 -12.66 -0.63 16.61
CA ALA A 63 -13.70 -0.26 15.68
C ALA A 63 -14.79 -1.34 15.64
N SER A 64 -16.06 -0.93 15.62
CA SER A 64 -17.18 -1.85 15.39
C SER A 64 -17.01 -2.51 14.02
N GLY A 65 -16.58 -3.78 13.99
CA GLY A 65 -16.50 -4.56 12.75
C GLY A 65 -17.86 -4.65 12.04
N PRO A 66 -17.91 -5.23 10.82
CA PRO A 66 -19.17 -5.35 10.06
C PRO A 66 -20.25 -6.18 10.78
N ALA A 67 -19.88 -6.94 11.82
CA ALA A 67 -20.81 -7.70 12.65
C ALA A 67 -21.54 -6.86 13.72
N ASN A 68 -21.05 -5.65 14.02
CA ASN A 68 -21.48 -4.87 15.19
C ASN A 68 -21.94 -3.45 14.84
N SER A 69 -22.00 -3.10 13.55
CA SER A 69 -22.21 -1.73 13.14
C SER A 69 -23.48 -1.55 12.30
N GLU A 70 -24.43 -0.82 12.88
CA GLU A 70 -25.35 0.07 12.16
C GLU A 70 -24.59 1.20 11.41
N ALA A 71 -23.29 1.04 11.13
CA ALA A 71 -22.50 2.04 10.44
C ALA A 71 -22.79 1.93 8.94
N THR A 72 -23.55 2.92 8.48
CA THR A 72 -23.76 3.28 7.07
C THR A 72 -22.44 3.56 6.31
N ASP A 73 -21.29 3.56 6.98
CA ASP A 73 -20.00 3.87 6.37
C ASP A 73 -19.40 2.65 5.65
N PRO A 74 -19.29 2.69 4.31
CA PRO A 74 -18.75 1.59 3.51
C PRO A 74 -17.25 1.36 3.74
N PHE A 75 -16.56 2.32 4.36
CA PHE A 75 -15.14 2.24 4.67
C PHE A 75 -14.88 2.81 6.08
N PRO A 76 -14.23 2.07 7.00
CA PRO A 76 -14.10 2.48 8.39
C PRO A 76 -12.98 3.52 8.57
N ILE A 77 -13.22 4.74 8.08
CA ILE A 77 -12.24 5.85 8.11
C ILE A 77 -11.78 6.16 9.55
N GLY A 78 -12.64 5.92 10.54
CA GLY A 78 -12.35 6.08 11.96
C GLY A 78 -11.12 5.30 12.45
N ILE A 79 -10.82 4.14 11.85
CA ILE A 79 -9.59 3.37 12.16
C ILE A 79 -8.33 4.16 11.79
N LEU A 80 -8.37 4.86 10.66
CA LEU A 80 -7.23 5.65 10.22
C LEU A 80 -7.12 6.95 11.00
N LEU A 81 -8.26 7.52 11.41
CA LEU A 81 -8.31 8.67 12.30
C LEU A 81 -7.77 8.33 13.69
N SER A 82 -8.06 7.14 14.25
CA SER A 82 -7.49 6.73 15.54
C SER A 82 -5.98 6.54 15.49
N LEU A 83 -5.40 6.36 14.29
CA LEU A 83 -3.97 6.26 14.05
C LEU A 83 -3.30 7.62 13.77
N SER A 84 -4.02 8.74 13.85
CA SER A 84 -3.48 10.07 13.50
C SER A 84 -2.30 10.49 14.38
N ASN A 85 -2.19 9.93 15.59
CA ASN A 85 -1.08 10.19 16.50
C ASN A 85 0.17 9.38 16.13
N GLN A 86 0.00 8.20 15.53
CA GLN A 86 1.10 7.32 15.13
C GLN A 86 1.53 7.56 13.67
N ILE A 87 0.66 8.11 12.82
CA ILE A 87 0.96 8.45 11.43
C ILE A 87 1.17 9.97 11.33
N ARG A 88 2.40 10.39 11.03
CA ARG A 88 2.75 11.82 11.04
C ARG A 88 1.95 12.68 10.04
N ARG A 89 1.63 12.14 8.85
CA ARG A 89 0.92 12.88 7.80
C ARG A 89 -0.05 11.95 7.06
N PRO A 90 -1.30 12.36 6.81
CA PRO A 90 -2.28 11.53 6.08
C PRO A 90 -1.86 11.24 4.64
N ALA A 91 -0.99 12.08 4.06
CA ALA A 91 -0.43 11.85 2.73
C ALA A 91 0.36 10.53 2.60
N SER A 92 0.85 9.93 3.69
CA SER A 92 1.49 8.60 3.63
C SER A 92 0.49 7.46 3.39
N LEU A 93 -0.81 7.70 3.53
CA LEU A 93 -1.88 6.75 3.18
C LEU A 93 -2.17 6.72 1.67
N ALA A 94 -1.48 7.55 0.89
CA ALA A 94 -1.47 7.49 -0.57
C ALA A 94 -0.19 6.83 -1.09
N CYS A 95 -0.32 6.09 -2.18
CA CYS A 95 0.80 5.52 -2.91
C CYS A 95 1.28 6.54 -3.93
N PRO A 96 2.60 6.84 -4.02
CA PRO A 96 3.12 7.81 -4.98
C PRO A 96 2.96 7.42 -6.45
N THR A 97 2.56 6.18 -6.75
CA THR A 97 2.24 5.72 -8.11
C THR A 97 0.75 5.78 -8.43
N ASP A 98 -0.10 6.01 -7.42
CA ASP A 98 -1.53 6.18 -7.61
C ASP A 98 -1.84 7.58 -8.12
N LEU A 99 -2.90 7.71 -8.92
CA LEU A 99 -3.37 8.99 -9.44
C LEU A 99 -4.30 9.72 -8.46
N ARG A 100 -4.69 9.06 -7.36
CA ARG A 100 -5.47 9.69 -6.28
C ARG A 100 -4.67 10.83 -5.64
N ARG A 101 -5.37 11.93 -5.33
CA ARG A 101 -4.77 13.06 -4.62
C ARG A 101 -4.65 12.71 -3.13
N PRO A 102 -3.47 12.83 -2.50
CA PRO A 102 -3.34 12.61 -1.07
C PRO A 102 -4.09 13.68 -0.26
N ALA A 103 -4.62 13.31 0.90
CA ALA A 103 -5.11 14.27 1.87
C ALA A 103 -3.91 14.97 2.55
N ASN A 104 -4.06 16.27 2.81
CA ASN A 104 -3.04 17.07 3.52
C ASN A 104 -3.34 17.22 5.02
N ARG A 105 -4.60 17.06 5.42
CA ARG A 105 -5.10 17.16 6.79
C ARG A 105 -5.94 15.93 7.12
N TRP A 106 -5.96 15.57 8.40
CA TRP A 106 -6.77 14.44 8.89
C TRP A 106 -8.27 14.72 8.76
N ASP A 107 -8.68 15.99 8.94
CA ASP A 107 -10.06 16.45 8.79
C ASP A 107 -10.63 16.24 7.37
N ASP A 108 -9.76 16.24 6.35
CA ASP A 108 -10.14 16.07 4.94
C ASP A 108 -10.03 14.61 4.48
N LEU A 109 -9.60 13.68 5.34
CA LEU A 109 -9.32 12.31 4.95
C LEU A 109 -10.63 11.59 4.59
N SER A 110 -10.66 10.99 3.41
CA SER A 110 -11.79 10.20 2.92
C SER A 110 -11.27 9.01 2.11
N PRO A 111 -12.10 8.00 1.80
CA PRO A 111 -11.67 6.86 0.99
C PRO A 111 -11.06 7.25 -0.36
N ARG A 112 -11.51 8.36 -0.96
CA ARG A 112 -10.98 8.87 -2.24
C ARG A 112 -9.50 9.27 -2.19
N HIS A 113 -8.95 9.50 -1.00
CA HIS A 113 -7.57 9.89 -0.77
C HIS A 113 -6.64 8.71 -0.46
N LEU A 114 -7.20 7.52 -0.24
CA LEU A 114 -6.46 6.35 0.19
C LEU A 114 -6.03 5.51 -1.01
N SER A 115 -4.81 4.97 -0.96
CA SER A 115 -4.29 4.05 -1.99
C SER A 115 -4.13 2.63 -1.49
N TYR A 116 -4.51 2.36 -0.24
CA TYR A 116 -4.33 1.06 0.39
C TYR A 116 -5.65 0.51 0.93
N PHE A 117 -5.88 -0.79 0.73
CA PHE A 117 -6.87 -1.54 1.51
C PHE A 117 -6.29 -1.90 2.88
N PHE A 118 -7.17 -2.22 3.82
CA PHE A 118 -6.82 -2.67 5.17
C PHE A 118 -7.53 -3.97 5.49
N GLY A 119 -6.82 -4.95 6.06
CA GLY A 119 -7.39 -6.22 6.47
C GLY A 119 -7.95 -6.12 7.88
N MET A 120 -9.19 -6.54 8.10
CA MET A 120 -9.97 -6.20 9.29
C MET A 120 -9.92 -7.28 10.38
N ASP A 121 -9.54 -8.49 10.01
CA ASP A 121 -9.40 -9.65 10.91
C ASP A 121 -7.93 -9.91 11.29
N VAL A 122 -7.14 -8.85 11.45
CA VAL A 122 -5.73 -8.98 11.80
C VAL A 122 -5.58 -9.33 13.27
N ASP A 123 -4.80 -10.38 13.50
CA ASP A 123 -4.46 -10.93 14.82
C ASP A 123 -2.96 -11.24 14.81
N GLU A 124 -2.25 -10.87 15.88
CA GLU A 124 -0.81 -11.17 16.03
C GLU A 124 -0.53 -12.68 16.03
N ALA A 125 -1.51 -13.50 16.40
CA ALA A 125 -1.44 -14.95 16.29
C ALA A 125 -1.35 -15.43 14.81
N ARG A 126 -1.64 -14.56 13.85
CA ARG A 126 -1.68 -14.86 12.41
C ARG A 126 -0.72 -13.94 11.64
N PRO A 127 0.61 -14.15 11.74
CA PRO A 127 1.63 -13.28 11.16
C PRO A 127 1.50 -13.09 9.65
N HIS A 128 0.94 -14.07 8.95
CA HIS A 128 0.78 -14.05 7.49
C HIS A 128 -0.54 -13.43 7.00
N SER A 129 -1.42 -12.99 7.92
CA SER A 129 -2.65 -12.28 7.54
C SER A 129 -2.35 -10.95 6.85
N LEU A 130 -3.19 -10.56 5.88
CA LEU A 130 -3.02 -9.28 5.19
C LEU A 130 -3.37 -8.15 6.15
N LEU A 131 -2.45 -7.23 6.41
CA LEU A 131 -2.69 -6.05 7.22
C LEU A 131 -3.11 -4.86 6.36
N ALA A 132 -2.36 -4.60 5.29
CA ALA A 132 -2.65 -3.54 4.34
C ALA A 132 -2.09 -3.92 2.97
N GLY A 133 -2.52 -3.26 1.91
CA GLY A 133 -1.93 -3.45 0.59
C GLY A 133 -2.51 -2.50 -0.44
N ASP A 134 -1.93 -2.46 -1.63
CA ASP A 134 -2.37 -1.54 -2.69
C ASP A 134 -3.85 -1.75 -3.06
N ARG A 135 -4.61 -0.67 -3.28
CA ARG A 135 -6.06 -0.73 -3.51
C ARG A 135 -6.49 -1.37 -4.84
N ASN A 136 -5.58 -1.60 -5.77
CA ASN A 136 -5.88 -2.03 -7.14
C ASN A 136 -6.25 -3.51 -7.27
N LEU A 137 -6.78 -4.09 -6.19
CA LEU A 137 -7.18 -5.49 -6.11
C LEU A 137 -8.28 -5.80 -7.13
N THR A 138 -8.20 -6.99 -7.73
CA THR A 138 -9.24 -7.54 -8.60
C THR A 138 -9.69 -8.90 -8.09
N VAL A 139 -10.95 -9.25 -8.34
CA VAL A 139 -11.49 -10.60 -8.13
C VAL A 139 -12.12 -11.08 -9.43
N GLY A 140 -11.64 -12.23 -9.92
CA GLY A 140 -12.08 -12.75 -11.22
C GLY A 140 -11.76 -11.78 -12.38
N GLY A 141 -10.69 -10.99 -12.24
CA GLY A 141 -10.27 -9.99 -13.22
C GLY A 141 -11.04 -8.66 -13.19
N ARG A 142 -12.04 -8.51 -12.32
CA ARG A 142 -12.79 -7.25 -12.15
C ARG A 142 -12.23 -6.45 -10.96
N PRO A 143 -12.00 -5.14 -11.10
CA PRO A 143 -11.62 -4.27 -9.98
C PRO A 143 -12.65 -4.37 -8.85
N VAL A 144 -12.17 -4.45 -7.61
CA VAL A 144 -13.06 -4.46 -6.45
C VAL A 144 -13.57 -3.04 -6.18
N VAL A 145 -14.86 -2.93 -5.88
CA VAL A 145 -15.49 -1.66 -5.53
C VAL A 145 -15.09 -1.22 -4.12
N SER A 146 -15.15 0.10 -3.87
CA SER A 146 -14.96 0.66 -2.54
C SER A 146 -15.99 0.06 -1.57
N GLY A 147 -15.55 -0.39 -0.40
CA GLY A 147 -16.40 -1.09 0.54
C GLY A 147 -15.71 -2.19 1.33
N TRP A 148 -16.52 -2.89 2.12
CA TRP A 148 -16.17 -4.16 2.73
C TRP A 148 -16.16 -5.26 1.69
N HIS A 149 -15.07 -6.03 1.64
CA HIS A 149 -14.96 -7.17 0.75
C HIS A 149 -14.39 -8.39 1.46
N GLN A 150 -15.12 -9.51 1.36
CA GLN A 150 -14.68 -10.77 1.90
C GLN A 150 -13.80 -11.50 0.89
N VAL A 151 -12.62 -11.90 1.32
CA VAL A 151 -11.65 -12.67 0.54
C VAL A 151 -11.52 -14.06 1.16
N THR A 152 -11.46 -15.08 0.30
CA THR A 152 -11.32 -16.49 0.70
C THR A 152 -10.07 -17.10 0.08
N SER A 153 -9.65 -18.26 0.58
CA SER A 153 -8.53 -19.04 0.01
C SER A 153 -8.72 -19.43 -1.48
N ASN A 154 -9.97 -19.42 -1.96
CA ASN A 154 -10.35 -19.75 -3.33
C ASN A 154 -10.63 -18.51 -4.19
N SER A 155 -10.61 -17.31 -3.61
CA SER A 155 -10.86 -16.08 -4.38
C SER A 155 -9.80 -15.92 -5.47
N LEU A 156 -10.25 -15.67 -6.72
CA LEU A 156 -9.38 -15.42 -7.87
C LEU A 156 -8.81 -14.00 -7.83
N LEU A 157 -7.99 -13.73 -6.82
CA LEU A 157 -7.39 -12.42 -6.57
C LEU A 157 -6.39 -12.07 -7.67
N GLY A 158 -6.27 -10.78 -7.94
CA GLY A 158 -5.27 -10.23 -8.84
C GLY A 158 -5.13 -8.73 -8.66
N TRP A 159 -4.50 -8.10 -9.63
CA TRP A 159 -4.23 -6.67 -9.64
C TRP A 159 -4.69 -6.08 -10.96
N SER A 160 -5.32 -4.91 -10.90
CA SER A 160 -5.59 -4.10 -12.09
C SER A 160 -4.36 -3.28 -12.48
N ASP A 161 -4.37 -2.73 -13.68
CA ASP A 161 -3.34 -1.85 -14.22
C ASP A 161 -3.39 -0.42 -13.66
N ALA A 162 -4.41 -0.10 -12.86
CA ALA A 162 -4.61 1.21 -12.24
C ALA A 162 -3.40 1.73 -11.45
N MET A 163 -2.58 0.82 -10.89
CA MET A 163 -1.27 1.13 -10.31
C MET A 163 -0.33 -0.07 -10.44
N HIS A 164 0.97 0.17 -10.30
CA HIS A 164 2.01 -0.86 -10.25
C HIS A 164 2.00 -1.92 -11.38
N ARG A 165 1.43 -1.62 -12.55
CA ARG A 165 1.45 -2.46 -13.77
C ARG A 165 1.02 -3.92 -13.50
N ALA A 166 -0.21 -4.10 -13.01
CA ALA A 166 -0.78 -5.42 -12.68
C ALA A 166 0.00 -6.21 -11.61
N SER A 167 0.68 -5.48 -10.72
CA SER A 167 1.21 -5.99 -9.46
C SER A 167 0.76 -5.10 -8.32
N GLY A 168 1.04 -5.51 -7.09
CA GLY A 168 0.79 -4.70 -5.90
C GLY A 168 1.79 -5.04 -4.80
N ASN A 169 1.78 -4.24 -3.74
CA ASN A 169 2.52 -4.45 -2.52
C ASN A 169 1.51 -4.78 -1.42
N VAL A 170 1.85 -5.76 -0.59
CA VAL A 170 1.04 -6.20 0.54
C VAL A 170 1.90 -6.17 1.80
N GLY A 171 1.39 -5.55 2.85
CA GLY A 171 1.92 -5.61 4.21
C GLY A 171 1.19 -6.69 4.99
N LEU A 172 1.95 -7.51 5.71
CA LEU A 172 1.43 -8.58 6.55
C LEU A 172 1.42 -8.17 8.02
N ALA A 173 0.69 -8.91 8.85
CA ALA A 173 0.63 -8.68 10.29
C ALA A 173 2.00 -8.79 10.98
N ASP A 174 2.92 -9.61 10.44
CA ASP A 174 4.31 -9.70 10.89
C ASP A 174 5.16 -8.45 10.60
N GLY A 175 4.61 -7.45 9.92
CA GLY A 175 5.28 -6.19 9.57
C GLY A 175 6.13 -6.27 8.31
N SER A 176 6.24 -7.44 7.68
CA SER A 176 6.85 -7.59 6.38
C SER A 176 5.99 -6.96 5.30
N VAL A 177 6.63 -6.36 4.30
CA VAL A 177 5.96 -5.82 3.11
C VAL A 177 6.57 -6.46 1.89
N GLN A 178 5.73 -7.04 1.06
CA GLN A 178 6.14 -7.84 -0.08
C GLN A 178 5.45 -7.36 -1.35
N GLN A 179 6.21 -7.31 -2.43
CA GLN A 179 5.62 -7.16 -3.75
C GLN A 179 5.01 -8.50 -4.17
N ALA A 180 3.74 -8.48 -4.54
CA ALA A 180 2.98 -9.64 -4.96
C ALA A 180 2.51 -9.49 -6.41
N THR A 181 2.77 -10.53 -7.21
CA THR A 181 2.00 -10.77 -8.44
C THR A 181 0.65 -11.39 -8.07
N ALA A 182 -0.26 -11.54 -9.03
CA ALA A 182 -1.54 -12.24 -8.79
C ALA A 182 -1.33 -13.67 -8.25
N HIS A 183 -0.30 -14.38 -8.75
CA HIS A 183 0.07 -15.71 -8.25
C HIS A 183 0.49 -15.66 -6.79
N ARG A 184 1.49 -14.82 -6.46
CA ARG A 184 1.99 -14.69 -5.08
C ARG A 184 0.92 -14.23 -4.10
N LEU A 185 0.01 -13.35 -4.53
CA LEU A 185 -1.10 -12.91 -3.69
C LEU A 185 -2.02 -14.07 -3.32
N ARG A 186 -2.35 -14.95 -4.27
CA ARG A 186 -3.17 -16.14 -4.01
C ARG A 186 -2.46 -17.13 -3.10
N GLU A 187 -1.16 -17.32 -3.28
CA GLU A 187 -0.33 -18.14 -2.37
C GLU A 187 -0.35 -17.55 -0.96
N GLN A 188 -0.15 -16.23 -0.82
CA GLN A 188 -0.21 -15.54 0.46
C GLN A 188 -1.56 -15.75 1.15
N VAL A 189 -2.66 -15.56 0.42
CA VAL A 189 -4.02 -15.73 0.95
C VAL A 189 -4.30 -17.16 1.41
N ARG A 190 -3.76 -18.17 0.70
CA ARG A 190 -3.83 -19.58 1.12
C ARG A 190 -2.95 -19.85 2.35
N ALA A 191 -1.82 -19.18 2.46
CA ALA A 191 -0.88 -19.32 3.58
C ALA A 191 -1.33 -18.62 4.88
N MET A 192 -2.37 -17.78 4.84
CA MET A 192 -2.88 -17.09 6.04
C MET A 192 -3.49 -18.05 7.07
N GLY A 193 -3.84 -19.28 6.67
CA GLY A 193 -4.51 -20.24 7.54
C GLY A 193 -5.95 -19.86 7.90
N MET A 194 -6.53 -18.85 7.23
CA MET A 194 -7.90 -18.40 7.43
C MET A 194 -8.78 -18.81 6.25
N VAL A 195 -10.02 -19.24 6.53
CA VAL A 195 -11.01 -19.55 5.48
C VAL A 195 -11.46 -18.26 4.79
N THR A 196 -11.64 -17.19 5.58
CA THR A 196 -12.12 -15.89 5.12
C THR A 196 -11.39 -14.76 5.83
N GLN A 197 -11.15 -13.66 5.13
CA GLN A 197 -10.68 -12.40 5.69
C GLN A 197 -11.47 -11.23 5.08
N TRP A 198 -11.90 -10.30 5.92
CA TRP A 198 -12.49 -9.03 5.52
C TRP A 198 -11.43 -8.00 5.18
N LEU A 199 -11.60 -7.35 4.04
CA LEU A 199 -10.80 -6.22 3.60
C LEU A 199 -11.70 -4.97 3.50
N ALA A 200 -11.22 -3.85 4.01
CA ALA A 200 -11.78 -2.54 3.73
C ALA A 200 -11.03 -1.94 2.53
N ILE A 201 -11.73 -1.77 1.41
CA ILE A 201 -11.15 -1.28 0.15
C ILE A 201 -11.64 0.15 -0.13
N PRO A 202 -10.75 1.12 -0.40
CA PRO A 202 -11.13 2.51 -0.56
C PRO A 202 -11.56 2.90 -1.98
#